data_AF-A0A564VRX0-F1
#
_entry.id   AF-A0A564VRX0-F1
#
_cell.length_a   1.000
_cell.length_b   1.000
_cell.length_c   1.000
_cell.angle_alpha   90.00
_cell.angle_beta   90.00
_cell.angle_gamma   90.00
#
_symmetry.space_group_name_H-M   'P 1'
#
loop_
_entity.id
_entity.type
_entity.pdbx_description
1 polymer ?
#
loop_
_entity_poly.entity_id
_entity_poly.type
_entity_poly.pdbx_seq_one_letter_code
_entity_poly.pdbx_strand_id
1 'polypeptide(L)' 'MVGVGFDAGSIIKAAVKDGTLVGAVTQSPLMMGYYAIYALTAAANGQKLEDVPTEGYWYDATNMEDENIAPNLYD' A
#
# COMPACT_ATOMS: atom_id res chain seq x y z
N MET A 1 7.20 -7.98 -23.74
CA MET A 1 7.71 -7.35 -22.51
C MET A 1 6.72 -7.69 -21.40
N VAL A 2 7.18 -8.15 -20.25
CA VAL A 2 6.33 -8.33 -19.06
C VAL A 2 6.58 -7.13 -18.17
N GLY A 3 5.52 -6.37 -17.85
CA GLY A 3 5.61 -5.15 -17.04
C GLY A 3 4.97 -5.34 -15.67
N VAL A 4 5.64 -4.82 -14.64
CA VAL A 4 5.13 -4.74 -13.26
C VAL A 4 5.17 -3.29 -12.80
N GLY A 5 4.11 -2.86 -12.09
CA GLY A 5 4.01 -1.53 -11.52
C GLY A 5 4.48 -1.45 -10.06
N PHE A 6 4.55 -0.23 -9.55
CA PHE A 6 4.69 0.07 -8.13
C PHE A 6 3.68 1.16 -7.77
N ASP A 7 3.26 1.21 -6.51
CA ASP A 7 2.18 2.08 -6.01
C ASP A 7 0.81 1.71 -6.57
N ALA A 8 -0.16 2.59 -6.33
CA ALA A 8 -1.52 2.49 -6.85
C ALA A 8 -1.86 3.74 -7.67
N GLY A 9 -3.15 4.04 -7.82
CA GLY A 9 -3.66 5.15 -8.61
C GLY A 9 -4.34 4.69 -9.89
N SER A 10 -5.24 5.53 -10.38
CA SER A 10 -6.21 5.22 -11.44
C SER A 10 -5.55 4.63 -12.71
N ILE A 11 -4.38 5.16 -13.11
CA ILE A 11 -3.66 4.71 -14.31
C ILE A 11 -3.07 3.31 -14.12
N ILE A 12 -2.42 3.05 -12.98
CA ILE A 12 -1.79 1.76 -12.71
C ILE A 12 -2.85 0.68 -12.51
N LYS A 13 -3.93 0.99 -11.79
CA LYS A 13 -5.07 0.09 -11.60
C LYS A 13 -5.75 -0.25 -12.92
N ALA A 14 -5.93 0.73 -13.81
CA ALA A 14 -6.46 0.48 -15.15
C ALA A 14 -5.55 -0.44 -15.97
N ALA A 15 -4.24 -0.18 -15.96
CA ALA A 15 -3.25 -1.00 -16.68
C ALA A 15 -3.13 -2.43 -16.13
N VAL A 16 -3.34 -2.63 -14.83
CA VAL A 16 -3.43 -3.98 -14.23
C VAL A 16 -4.73 -4.67 -14.65
N LYS A 17 -5.85 -3.95 -14.64
CA LYS A 17 -7.17 -4.48 -14.99
C LYS A 17 -7.30 -4.84 -16.48
N ASP A 18 -6.69 -4.08 -17.37
CA ASP A 18 -6.70 -4.34 -18.82
C ASP A 18 -5.57 -5.29 -19.29
N GLY A 19 -4.68 -5.69 -18.38
CA GLY A 19 -3.59 -6.64 -18.64
C GLY A 19 -2.34 -6.02 -19.28
N THR A 20 -2.27 -4.70 -19.42
CA THR A 20 -1.05 -3.98 -19.81
C THR A 20 0.10 -4.21 -18.82
N LEU A 21 -0.21 -4.30 -17.52
CA LEU A 21 0.68 -4.74 -16.45
C LEU A 21 0.18 -6.07 -15.89
N VAL A 22 1.09 -6.99 -15.58
CA VAL A 22 0.71 -8.28 -14.96
C VAL A 22 0.34 -8.14 -13.48
N GLY A 23 0.64 -6.98 -12.89
CA GLY A 23 0.35 -6.60 -11.52
C GLY A 23 1.29 -5.50 -11.06
N ALA A 24 1.18 -5.13 -9.79
CA ALA A 24 2.01 -4.11 -9.17
C ALA A 24 2.21 -4.38 -7.67
N VAL A 25 3.22 -3.74 -7.09
CA VAL A 25 3.43 -3.73 -5.64
C VAL A 25 2.90 -2.43 -5.06
N THR A 26 1.94 -2.49 -4.13
CA THR A 26 1.46 -1.32 -3.38
C THR A 26 2.16 -1.21 -2.02
N GLN A 27 2.29 0.01 -1.51
CA GLN A 27 2.69 0.30 -0.13
C GLN A 27 1.50 0.09 0.83
N SER A 28 1.67 0.34 2.13
CA SER A 28 0.58 0.33 3.11
C SER A 28 0.28 1.73 3.65
N PRO A 29 -0.26 2.66 2.84
CA PRO A 29 -0.50 4.04 3.26
C PRO A 29 -1.45 4.14 4.47
N LEU A 30 -2.39 3.20 4.61
CA LEU A 30 -3.27 3.11 5.77
C LEU A 30 -2.47 2.88 7.07
N MET A 31 -1.59 1.87 7.07
CA MET A 31 -0.78 1.54 8.25
C MET A 31 0.29 2.60 8.50
N MET A 32 0.87 3.19 7.45
CA MET A 32 1.79 4.32 7.58
C MET A 32 1.13 5.48 8.32
N GLY A 33 -0.11 5.85 7.95
CA GLY A 33 -0.87 6.89 8.63
C GLY A 33 -1.19 6.53 10.08
N TYR A 34 -1.61 5.30 10.34
CA TYR A 34 -1.87 4.81 11.70
C TYR A 34 -0.61 4.90 12.60
N TYR A 35 0.51 4.36 12.12
CA TYR A 35 1.76 4.36 12.89
C TYR A 35 2.33 5.75 13.06
N ALA A 36 2.12 6.68 12.12
CA ALA A 36 2.51 8.07 12.31
C ALA A 36 1.80 8.69 13.52
N ILE A 37 0.48 8.53 13.64
CA ILE A 37 -0.28 9.06 14.79
C ILE A 37 0.07 8.33 16.09
N TYR A 38 0.25 7.02 16.04
CA TYR A 38 0.71 6.22 17.17
C TYR A 38 2.07 6.72 17.68
N ALA A 39 3.05 6.87 16.80
CA ALA A 39 4.39 7.31 17.13
C ALA A 39 4.39 8.73 17.71
N LEU A 40 3.61 9.65 17.13
CA LEU A 40 3.44 11.01 17.67
C LEU A 40 2.84 10.99 19.08
N THR A 41 1.84 10.15 19.32
CA THR A 41 1.20 10.00 20.63
C THR A 41 2.17 9.42 21.66
N ALA A 42 2.91 8.38 21.29
CA ALA A 42 3.94 7.76 22.12
C ALA A 42 5.07 8.75 22.47
N ALA A 43 5.55 9.52 21.48
CA ALA A 43 6.54 10.58 21.70
C ALA A 43 6.03 11.65 22.67
N ALA A 44 4.77 12.10 22.52
CA ALA A 44 4.15 13.08 23.41
C ALA A 44 4.06 12.57 24.87
N ASN A 45 3.92 11.26 25.05
CA ASN A 45 3.90 10.59 26.35
C ASN A 45 5.31 10.21 26.88
N GLY A 46 6.38 10.63 26.20
CA GLY A 46 7.76 10.36 26.62
C GLY A 46 8.20 8.89 26.46
N GLN A 47 7.51 8.11 25.64
CA GLN A 47 7.85 6.72 25.37
C GLN A 47 9.05 6.64 24.40
N LYS A 48 9.84 5.56 24.51
CA LYS A 48 10.88 5.26 23.53
C LYS A 48 10.24 4.69 22.26
N LEU A 49 10.76 5.11 21.12
CA LEU A 49 10.30 4.68 19.80
C LEU A 49 11.39 3.88 19.09
N GLU A 50 10.95 2.97 18.24
CA GLU A 50 11.76 2.20 17.30
C GLU A 50 11.12 2.29 15.92
N ASP A 51 11.88 1.98 14.88
CA ASP A 51 11.38 1.98 13.51
C ASP A 51 10.31 0.89 13.34
N VAL A 52 9.19 1.27 12.74
CA VAL A 52 8.09 0.35 12.45
C VAL A 52 8.15 -0.04 10.97
N PRO A 53 8.41 -1.31 10.63
CA PRO A 53 8.37 -1.75 9.25
C PRO A 53 6.94 -1.71 8.72
N THR A 54 6.74 -1.06 7.57
CA THR A 54 5.46 -1.06 6.85
C THR A 54 5.57 -2.00 5.67
N GLU A 55 4.64 -2.95 5.59
CA GLU A 55 4.64 -3.97 4.54
C GLU A 55 4.24 -3.39 3.18
N GLY A 56 4.67 -4.08 2.12
CA GLY A 56 4.19 -3.88 0.76
C GLY A 56 3.48 -5.14 0.27
N TYR A 57 2.49 -4.98 -0.59
CA TYR A 57 1.64 -6.07 -1.05
C TYR A 57 1.63 -6.17 -2.57
N TRP A 58 1.68 -7.39 -3.09
CA TRP A 58 1.41 -7.64 -4.51
C TRP A 58 -0.09 -7.58 -4.78
N TYR A 59 -0.46 -6.87 -5.85
CA TYR A 59 -1.81 -6.91 -6.39
C TYR A 59 -1.83 -7.10 -7.90
N ASP A 60 -2.84 -7.81 -8.38
CA ASP A 60 -3.16 -8.00 -9.78
C ASP A 60 -4.69 -8.02 -9.98
N ALA A 61 -5.14 -8.29 -11.19
CA ALA A 61 -6.56 -8.29 -11.53
C ALA A 61 -7.41 -9.32 -10.74
N THR A 62 -6.78 -10.27 -10.05
CA THR A 62 -7.48 -11.33 -9.32
C THR A 62 -7.73 -11.00 -7.85
N ASN A 63 -6.96 -10.07 -7.26
CA ASN A 63 -7.01 -9.77 -5.82
C ASN A 63 -7.10 -8.26 -5.50
N MET A 64 -7.14 -7.37 -6.49
CA MET A 64 -7.16 -5.92 -6.25
C MET A 64 -8.40 -5.42 -5.50
N GLU A 65 -9.48 -6.21 -5.49
CA GLU A 65 -10.71 -5.92 -4.77
C GLU A 65 -10.79 -6.63 -3.40
N ASP A 66 -9.77 -7.41 -3.01
CA ASP A 66 -9.74 -8.10 -1.72
C ASP A 66 -9.69 -7.07 -0.58
N GLU A 67 -10.44 -7.33 0.50
CA GLU A 67 -10.57 -6.40 1.64
C GLU A 67 -9.22 -6.05 2.30
N ASN A 68 -8.21 -6.90 2.16
CA ASN A 68 -6.87 -6.68 2.70
C ASN A 68 -5.93 -5.93 1.73
N ILE A 69 -6.32 -5.77 0.46
CA ILE A 69 -5.54 -5.10 -0.59
C ILE A 69 -6.15 -3.75 -0.94
N ALA A 70 -7.47 -3.71 -1.18
CA ALA A 70 -8.20 -2.52 -1.62
C ALA A 70 -7.96 -1.26 -0.76
N PRO A 71 -7.83 -1.33 0.59
CA PRO A 71 -7.53 -0.14 1.40
C PRO A 71 -6.18 0.53 1.09
N ASN A 72 -5.25 -0.20 0.47
CA ASN A 72 -3.96 0.32 0.04
C ASN A 72 -3.99 0.90 -1.39
N LEU A 73 -5.09 0.73 -2.12
CA LEU A 73 -5.20 1.07 -3.54
C LEU A 73 -5.97 2.38 -3.76
N TYR A 74 -5.33 3.51 -3.47
CA TYR A 74 -5.86 4.85 -3.75
C TYR A 74 -6.09 5.09 -5.26
N ASP A 75 -6.89 6.10 -5.59
CA ASP A 75 -7.16 6.55 -6.97
C ASP A 75 -6.21 7.65 -7.44
#